data_AF-M8CTD3-F1
#
_entry.id   AF-M8CTD3-F1
#
_cell.length_a   1.000
_cell.length_b   1.000
_cell.length_c   1.000
_cell.angle_alpha   90.00
_cell.angle_beta   90.00
_cell.angle_gamma   90.00
#
_symmetry.space_group_name_H-M   'P 1'
#
loop_
_entity.id
_entity.type
_entity.pdbx_description
1 polymer ?
#
loop_
_entity_poly.entity_id
_entity_poly.type
_entity_poly.pdbx_seq_one_letter_code
_entity_poly.pdbx_strand_id
1 'polypeptide(L)'
;MKKVVSLTISVVLLLFLGTITDGSSGDYIEVYLIEKSEDSLRLTWKQISKAKKYVLYDNRGKVLYEGNEREFIHKNLTSGEMYEYVLAAFDKDEQLLTKMNVITNTLHPLSNDSVKVDMFFNERMIKIDWSDIPNVQSYTVYRDGKPMVVVSQSEFKDFNVSFGREYMYIIEGIEKVKKSDKEKDKVVEDEKNHVILISAKQVTDKRNMRFEEFSQSFSTLAVEPVTSYRNTTFIKPAKISAPDGYCYGGDNRDFSASASTYRTRVDLSIYWQDRTYGFSKYTSDSIRYNKNDNGTCGSTELARKNAGTSGITAVKEWITSSEAQFQISHSVGLPFLMDVLPNIDYSYSLNIQKSGVTYINGSHDQYPWHEIYRSDNGGTWKTLYQFNPDAAGTNVNYLFPLYPNKKIAVSK
;
A
#
# COMPACT_ATOMS: atom_id res chain seq x y z
N MET A 1 -38.83 22.50 -35.90
CA MET A 1 -39.01 21.98 -34.52
C MET A 1 -37.73 21.30 -34.06
N LYS A 2 -36.92 21.95 -33.23
CA LYS A 2 -35.80 21.34 -32.52
C LYS A 2 -36.01 21.61 -31.03
N LYS A 3 -36.32 20.57 -30.26
CA LYS A 3 -36.48 20.66 -28.81
C LYS A 3 -35.09 20.76 -28.19
N VAL A 4 -34.80 21.91 -27.58
CA VAL A 4 -33.65 22.07 -26.68
C VAL A 4 -34.11 21.54 -25.32
N VAL A 5 -33.52 20.45 -24.86
CA VAL A 5 -33.72 19.93 -23.50
C VAL A 5 -32.69 20.65 -22.63
N SER A 6 -33.16 21.59 -21.81
CA SER A 6 -32.37 22.22 -20.75
C SER A 6 -32.26 21.25 -19.57
N LEU A 7 -31.07 20.73 -19.32
CA LEU A 7 -30.80 19.88 -18.16
C LEU A 7 -30.51 20.81 -16.96
N THR A 8 -31.49 20.96 -16.08
CA THR A 8 -31.35 21.73 -14.83
C THR A 8 -30.64 20.86 -13.81
N ILE A 9 -29.39 21.21 -13.46
CA ILE A 9 -28.66 20.58 -12.36
C ILE A 9 -29.18 21.20 -11.06
N SER A 10 -29.99 20.46 -10.30
CA SER A 10 -30.38 20.82 -8.94
C SER A 10 -29.19 20.59 -7.99
N VAL A 11 -28.56 21.68 -7.55
CA VAL A 11 -27.61 21.66 -6.44
C VAL A 11 -28.43 21.58 -5.15
N VAL A 12 -28.33 20.46 -4.43
CA VAL A 12 -28.91 20.32 -3.08
C VAL A 12 -27.95 20.98 -2.09
N LEU A 13 -28.28 22.21 -1.69
CA LEU A 13 -27.57 22.92 -0.62
C LEU A 13 -28.14 22.45 0.73
N LEU A 14 -27.45 21.51 1.38
CA LEU A 14 -27.76 21.11 2.76
C LEU A 14 -27.23 22.18 3.72
N LEU A 15 -28.11 23.11 4.11
CA LEU A 15 -27.87 24.05 5.20
C LEU A 15 -28.02 23.32 6.54
N PHE A 16 -26.89 22.91 7.14
CA PHE A 16 -26.86 22.54 8.54
C PHE A 16 -26.91 23.81 9.42
N LEU A 17 -28.08 24.07 10.00
CA LEU A 17 -28.24 24.98 11.14
C LEU A 17 -27.83 24.23 12.42
N GLY A 18 -26.52 24.14 12.64
CA GLY A 18 -25.96 23.77 13.94
C GLY A 18 -25.51 25.05 14.66
N THR A 19 -26.06 25.30 15.85
CA THR A 19 -25.61 26.38 16.74
C THR A 19 -24.18 26.11 17.17
N ILE A 20 -23.22 26.82 16.56
CA ILE A 20 -21.82 26.83 16.99
C ILE A 20 -21.74 27.65 18.27
N THR A 21 -21.49 26.99 19.39
CA THR A 21 -20.92 27.65 20.57
C THR A 21 -19.52 28.10 20.21
N ASP A 22 -19.30 29.41 20.25
CA ASP A 22 -18.09 30.12 19.82
C ASP A 22 -16.86 29.65 20.61
N GLY A 23 -16.14 28.68 20.05
CA GLY A 23 -14.81 28.26 20.49
C GLY A 23 -13.78 28.89 19.55
N SER A 24 -13.17 30.00 19.98
CA SER A 24 -12.02 30.72 19.38
C SER A 24 -11.62 30.27 17.96
N SER A 25 -12.38 30.71 16.96
CA SER A 25 -12.20 30.32 15.54
C SER A 25 -11.08 31.09 14.81
N GLY A 26 -10.08 31.62 15.54
CA GLY A 26 -9.09 32.57 15.00
C GLY A 26 -7.65 32.09 14.86
N ASP A 27 -7.26 30.96 15.47
CA ASP A 27 -5.83 30.67 15.72
C ASP A 27 -5.22 29.56 14.85
N TYR A 28 -6.01 28.83 14.06
CA TYR A 28 -5.50 27.76 13.18
C TYR A 28 -6.12 27.81 11.79
N ILE A 29 -5.37 27.34 10.80
CA ILE A 29 -5.84 27.25 9.42
C ILE A 29 -6.88 26.13 9.30
N GLU A 30 -8.06 26.48 8.80
CA GLU A 30 -9.12 25.53 8.45
C GLU A 30 -9.24 25.43 6.93
N VAL A 31 -8.83 24.29 6.38
CA VAL A 31 -9.13 23.88 5.01
C VAL A 31 -10.49 23.22 5.03
N TYR A 32 -11.51 23.88 4.47
CA TYR A 32 -12.91 23.45 4.62
C TYR A 32 -13.47 22.76 3.36
N LEU A 33 -12.76 22.83 2.25
CA LEU A 33 -13.15 22.18 1.00
C LEU A 33 -11.90 21.65 0.27
N ILE A 34 -11.98 20.39 -0.14
CA ILE A 34 -11.04 19.75 -1.06
C ILE A 34 -11.84 19.16 -2.21
N GLU A 35 -11.70 19.73 -3.40
CA GLU A 35 -12.25 19.13 -4.63
C GLU A 35 -11.20 18.21 -5.25
N LYS A 36 -11.59 16.96 -5.55
CA LYS A 36 -10.71 15.90 -6.04
C LYS A 36 -11.11 15.49 -7.45
N SER A 37 -10.15 15.45 -8.38
CA SER A 37 -10.28 14.77 -9.67
C SER A 37 -9.24 13.65 -9.79
N GLU A 38 -9.19 12.96 -10.93
CA GLU A 38 -8.16 11.96 -11.23
C GLU A 38 -6.76 12.59 -11.31
N ASP A 39 -6.65 13.85 -11.72
CA ASP A 39 -5.37 14.51 -12.06
C ASP A 39 -5.18 15.88 -11.39
N SER A 40 -6.08 16.26 -10.48
CA SER A 40 -6.01 17.55 -9.81
C SER A 40 -6.63 17.55 -8.42
N LEU A 41 -6.14 18.46 -7.60
CA LEU A 41 -6.63 18.74 -6.25
C LEU A 41 -6.83 20.25 -6.11
N ARG A 42 -8.01 20.67 -5.67
CA ARG A 42 -8.28 22.06 -5.29
C ARG A 42 -8.49 22.15 -3.80
N LEU A 43 -7.70 22.98 -3.13
CA LEU A 43 -7.81 23.24 -1.70
C LEU A 43 -8.39 24.64 -1.49
N THR A 44 -9.36 24.77 -0.59
CA THR A 44 -9.94 26.05 -0.19
C THR A 44 -9.92 26.19 1.33
N TRP A 45 -9.47 27.34 1.84
CA TRP A 45 -9.29 27.57 3.28
C TRP A 45 -9.93 28.86 3.77
N LYS A 46 -10.20 28.93 5.08
CA LYS A 46 -10.73 30.12 5.73
C LYS A 46 -9.66 31.21 5.88
N GLN A 47 -10.12 32.46 5.96
CA GLN A 47 -9.25 33.58 6.27
C GLN A 47 -8.72 33.47 7.70
N ILE A 48 -7.42 33.67 7.88
CA ILE A 48 -6.77 33.81 9.18
C ILE A 48 -6.66 35.29 9.55
N SER A 49 -6.99 35.61 10.79
CA SER A 49 -6.86 36.97 11.31
C SER A 49 -5.39 37.42 11.21
N LYS A 50 -5.17 38.67 10.76
CA LYS A 50 -3.85 39.28 10.51
C LYS A 50 -3.04 38.68 9.36
N ALA A 51 -3.44 37.54 8.78
CA ALA A 51 -2.74 36.97 7.63
C ALA A 51 -2.82 37.90 6.41
N LYS A 52 -1.66 38.19 5.82
CA LYS A 52 -1.51 38.96 4.57
C LYS A 52 -1.01 38.10 3.42
N LYS A 53 -0.41 36.96 3.73
CA LYS A 53 0.17 36.03 2.75
C LYS A 53 -0.07 34.59 3.20
N TYR A 54 -0.45 33.73 2.26
CA TYR A 54 -0.46 32.29 2.40
C TYR A 54 0.58 31.69 1.48
N VAL A 55 1.24 30.64 1.94
CA VAL A 55 2.18 29.88 1.16
C VAL A 55 1.84 28.40 1.30
N LEU A 56 1.65 27.73 0.16
CA LEU A 56 1.44 26.29 0.10
C LEU A 56 2.73 25.64 -0.40
N TYR A 57 3.24 24.71 0.39
CA TYR A 57 4.41 23.92 0.07
C TYR A 57 4.00 22.47 -0.24
N ASP A 58 4.76 21.79 -1.10
CA ASP A 58 4.77 20.33 -1.09
C ASP A 58 5.52 19.80 0.16
N ASN A 59 5.50 18.48 0.34
CA ASN A 59 6.18 17.82 1.46
C ASN A 59 7.72 17.97 1.46
N ARG A 60 8.31 18.53 0.39
CA ARG A 60 9.75 18.82 0.26
C ARG A 60 10.07 20.31 0.41
N GLY A 61 9.07 21.14 0.73
CA GLY A 61 9.25 22.58 0.87
C GLY A 61 9.28 23.34 -0.46
N LYS A 62 8.94 22.70 -1.59
CA LYS A 62 8.76 23.42 -2.84
C LYS A 62 7.50 24.29 -2.71
N VAL A 63 7.65 25.59 -2.93
CA VAL A 63 6.50 26.51 -3.01
C VAL A 63 5.66 26.15 -4.24
N LEU A 64 4.42 25.75 -3.99
CA LEU A 64 3.40 25.49 -5.02
C LEU A 64 2.53 26.72 -5.25
N TYR A 65 2.32 27.50 -4.19
CA TYR A 65 1.52 28.72 -4.19
C TYR A 65 2.08 29.73 -3.19
N GLU A 66 2.08 31.01 -3.57
CA GLU A 66 2.34 32.13 -2.69
C GLU A 66 1.41 33.29 -3.10
N GLY A 67 0.64 33.83 -2.16
CA GLY A 67 -0.28 34.94 -2.43
C GLY A 67 -1.29 35.17 -1.33
N ASN A 68 -2.34 35.94 -1.63
CA ASN A 68 -3.41 36.33 -0.68
C ASN A 68 -4.76 35.66 -0.97
N GLU A 69 -4.87 34.91 -2.07
CA GLU A 69 -6.05 34.11 -2.38
C GLU A 69 -6.18 32.96 -1.38
N ARG A 70 -7.41 32.46 -1.27
CA ARG A 70 -7.78 31.39 -0.32
C ARG A 70 -8.09 30.07 -0.99
N GLU A 71 -7.59 29.91 -2.20
CA GLU A 71 -7.81 28.77 -3.05
C GLU A 71 -6.56 28.48 -3.87
N PHE A 72 -6.26 27.20 -4.04
CA PHE A 72 -5.22 26.73 -4.94
C PHE A 72 -5.64 25.47 -5.68
N ILE A 73 -5.30 25.37 -6.97
CA ILE A 73 -5.52 24.17 -7.79
C ILE A 73 -4.16 23.59 -8.20
N HIS A 74 -3.87 22.38 -7.74
CA HIS A 74 -2.73 21.59 -8.18
C HIS A 74 -3.16 20.68 -9.33
N LYS A 75 -2.57 20.82 -10.52
CA LYS A 75 -2.88 20.03 -11.72
C LYS A 75 -1.75 19.07 -12.08
N ASN A 76 -2.00 18.19 -13.07
CA ASN A 76 -1.06 17.21 -13.59
C ASN A 76 -0.59 16.22 -12.53
N LEU A 77 -1.49 15.86 -11.63
CA LEU A 77 -1.26 14.87 -10.59
C LEU A 77 -1.46 13.46 -11.16
N THR A 78 -0.73 12.50 -10.60
CA THR A 78 -0.98 11.09 -10.85
C THR A 78 -2.25 10.66 -10.10
N SER A 79 -3.06 9.86 -10.79
CA SER A 79 -4.35 9.37 -10.30
C SER A 79 -4.23 8.28 -9.23
N GLY A 80 -5.14 8.31 -8.25
CA GLY A 80 -5.18 7.39 -7.10
C GLY A 80 -4.09 7.62 -6.06
N GLU A 81 -3.34 8.71 -6.15
CA GLU A 81 -2.13 8.93 -5.35
C GLU A 81 -2.39 9.94 -4.22
N MET A 82 -1.74 9.74 -3.08
CA MET A 82 -1.76 10.67 -1.95
C MET A 82 -0.75 11.80 -2.15
N TYR A 83 -1.13 13.00 -1.75
CA TYR A 83 -0.35 14.22 -1.77
C TYR A 83 -0.37 14.86 -0.39
N GLU A 84 0.78 15.37 0.01
CA GLU A 84 0.97 16.07 1.26
C GLU A 84 1.35 17.52 0.98
N TYR A 85 0.70 18.42 1.70
CA TYR A 85 0.85 19.85 1.61
C TYR A 85 1.10 20.46 2.98
N VAL A 86 1.88 21.55 3.00
CA VAL A 86 1.99 22.43 4.17
C VAL A 86 1.44 23.80 3.79
N LEU A 87 0.31 24.18 4.37
CA LEU A 87 -0.29 25.50 4.19
C LEU A 87 0.10 26.38 5.37
N ALA A 88 0.80 27.48 5.09
CA ALA A 88 1.29 28.42 6.10
C ALA A 88 0.68 29.81 5.88
N ALA A 89 0.34 30.49 6.97
CA ALA A 89 -0.16 31.86 6.97
C ALA A 89 0.86 32.81 7.61
N PHE A 90 1.13 33.93 6.95
CA PHE A 90 2.10 34.95 7.37
C PHE A 90 1.41 36.31 7.51
N ASP A 91 1.87 37.11 8.47
CA ASP A 91 1.44 38.49 8.64
C ASP A 91 2.14 39.46 7.68
N LYS A 92 1.92 40.77 7.88
CA LYS A 92 2.54 41.84 7.09
C LYS A 92 4.06 41.93 7.24
N ASP A 93 4.61 41.40 8.33
CA ASP A 93 6.04 41.45 8.68
C ASP A 93 6.71 40.11 8.32
N GLU A 94 6.02 39.27 7.54
CA GLU A 94 6.41 37.93 7.10
C GLU A 94 6.67 36.93 8.25
N GLN A 95 6.03 37.16 9.39
CA GLN A 95 6.09 36.26 10.52
C GLN A 95 5.05 35.15 10.38
N LEU A 96 5.46 33.90 10.60
CA LEU A 96 4.57 32.75 10.58
C LEU A 96 3.54 32.86 11.71
N LEU A 97 2.28 33.05 11.35
CA LEU A 97 1.15 33.06 12.27
C LEU A 97 0.77 31.64 12.68
N THR A 98 0.56 30.78 11.70
CA THR A 98 0.10 29.39 11.91
C THR A 98 0.29 28.58 10.64
N LYS A 99 0.18 27.25 10.76
CA LYS A 99 0.29 26.32 9.63
C LYS A 99 -0.64 25.12 9.81
N MET A 100 -0.99 24.48 8.70
CA MET A 100 -1.72 23.22 8.65
C MET A 100 -1.05 22.30 7.66
N ASN A 101 -0.83 21.05 8.04
CA ASN A 101 -0.46 20.02 7.08
C ASN A 101 -1.73 19.32 6.60
N VAL A 102 -1.78 19.01 5.30
CA VAL A 102 -2.92 18.39 4.64
C VAL A 102 -2.42 17.20 3.85
N ILE A 103 -2.95 16.00 4.13
CA ILE A 103 -2.73 14.82 3.30
C ILE A 103 -4.06 14.46 2.64
N THR A 104 -4.05 14.27 1.32
CA THR A 104 -5.26 14.01 0.55
C THR A 104 -4.95 13.26 -0.76
N ASN A 105 -5.90 12.55 -1.35
CA ASN A 105 -5.72 11.76 -2.59
C ASN A 105 -6.47 12.29 -3.82
N THR A 106 -5.89 12.04 -5.00
CA THR A 106 -6.63 12.08 -6.27
C THR A 106 -7.54 10.85 -6.42
N LEU A 107 -8.57 10.96 -7.26
CA LEU A 107 -9.49 9.85 -7.57
C LEU A 107 -8.83 8.83 -8.49
N HIS A 108 -9.29 7.58 -8.45
CA HIS A 108 -8.79 6.50 -9.32
C HIS A 108 -9.82 6.18 -10.44
N PRO A 109 -9.44 6.18 -11.74
CA PRO A 109 -10.37 6.06 -12.88
C PRO A 109 -11.09 4.73 -12.92
N LEU A 110 -10.46 3.67 -12.41
CA LEU A 110 -11.01 2.31 -12.42
C LEU A 110 -11.78 1.97 -11.13
N SER A 111 -11.91 2.91 -10.20
CA SER A 111 -12.60 2.68 -8.93
C SER A 111 -13.51 3.85 -8.56
N ASN A 112 -14.81 3.67 -8.81
CA ASN A 112 -15.86 4.54 -8.25
C ASN A 112 -15.90 4.44 -6.71
N ASP A 113 -15.27 3.41 -6.13
CA ASP A 113 -15.13 3.17 -4.69
C ASP A 113 -13.80 3.71 -4.14
N SER A 114 -13.11 4.61 -4.86
CA SER A 114 -11.90 5.23 -4.32
C SER A 114 -12.24 6.00 -3.06
N VAL A 115 -11.86 5.44 -1.90
CA VAL A 115 -12.07 6.07 -0.60
C VAL A 115 -11.33 7.41 -0.62
N LYS A 116 -12.06 8.50 -0.58
CA LYS A 116 -11.49 9.83 -0.39
C LYS A 116 -11.03 9.89 1.05
N VAL A 117 -9.78 10.23 1.25
CA VAL A 117 -9.17 10.38 2.57
C VAL A 117 -8.60 11.78 2.66
N ASP A 118 -8.93 12.49 3.73
CA ASP A 118 -8.40 13.80 4.05
C ASP A 118 -7.88 13.78 5.48
N MET A 119 -6.61 14.13 5.67
CA MET A 119 -6.01 14.23 6.98
C MET A 119 -5.44 15.62 7.17
N PHE A 120 -5.84 16.25 8.27
CA PHE A 120 -5.40 17.57 8.68
C PHE A 120 -4.64 17.41 9.97
N PHE A 121 -3.46 18.01 10.06
CA PHE A 121 -2.71 17.97 11.31
C PHE A 121 -1.84 19.19 11.54
N ASN A 122 -1.85 19.62 12.79
CA ASN A 122 -1.01 20.66 13.33
C ASN A 122 -0.48 20.19 14.69
N GLU A 123 0.20 21.08 15.39
CA GLU A 123 0.90 20.77 16.63
C GLU A 123 -0.01 20.39 17.82
N ARG A 124 -1.32 20.55 17.68
CA ARG A 124 -2.32 20.31 18.74
C ARG A 124 -3.29 19.18 18.42
N MET A 125 -3.48 18.85 17.15
CA MET A 125 -4.48 17.88 16.74
C MET A 125 -4.14 17.17 15.44
N ILE A 126 -4.75 16.00 15.30
CA ILE A 126 -4.89 15.26 14.05
C ILE A 126 -6.39 15.07 13.81
N LYS A 127 -6.85 15.40 12.60
CA LYS A 127 -8.20 15.13 12.11
C LYS A 127 -8.08 14.24 10.88
N ILE A 128 -8.87 13.19 10.81
CA ILE A 128 -8.95 12.30 9.67
C ILE A 128 -10.42 12.22 9.25
N ASP A 129 -10.69 12.51 7.99
CA ASP A 129 -11.98 12.35 7.33
C ASP A 129 -11.83 11.31 6.21
N TRP A 130 -12.80 10.42 6.07
CA TRP A 130 -12.83 9.45 4.98
C TRP A 130 -14.22 9.34 4.36
N SER A 131 -14.30 8.73 3.17
CA SER A 131 -15.59 8.44 2.53
C SER A 131 -16.34 7.35 3.27
N ASP A 132 -17.64 7.53 3.43
CA ASP A 132 -18.51 6.47 3.93
C ASP A 132 -18.36 5.22 3.04
N ILE A 133 -18.07 4.09 3.69
CA ILE A 133 -17.93 2.81 3.02
C ILE A 133 -19.30 2.11 3.11
N PRO A 134 -19.94 1.77 1.98
CA PRO A 134 -21.22 1.08 1.99
C PRO A 134 -21.20 -0.16 2.88
N ASN A 135 -22.28 -0.38 3.64
CA ASN A 135 -22.49 -1.53 4.51
C ASN A 135 -21.49 -1.67 5.70
N VAL A 136 -20.65 -0.66 5.96
CA VAL A 136 -19.85 -0.57 7.19
C VAL A 136 -20.60 0.30 8.21
N GLN A 137 -20.82 -0.22 9.42
CA GLN A 137 -21.57 0.49 10.47
C GLN A 137 -20.67 1.26 11.45
N SER A 138 -19.43 0.80 11.60
CA SER A 138 -18.47 1.38 12.53
C SER A 138 -17.06 1.05 12.08
N TYR A 139 -16.13 1.91 12.49
CA TYR A 139 -14.71 1.80 12.22
C TYR A 139 -13.94 1.69 13.53
N THR A 140 -13.02 0.74 13.62
CA THR A 140 -12.03 0.68 14.70
C THR A 140 -10.82 1.48 14.30
N VAL A 141 -10.49 2.50 15.09
CA VAL A 141 -9.30 3.33 14.91
C VAL A 141 -8.19 2.79 15.80
N TYR A 142 -7.03 2.54 15.19
CA TYR A 142 -5.80 2.16 15.87
C TYR A 142 -4.77 3.27 15.72
N ARG A 143 -3.91 3.43 16.73
CA ARG A 143 -2.72 4.30 16.68
C ARG A 143 -1.51 3.49 17.07
N ASP A 144 -0.48 3.56 16.23
CA ASP A 144 0.78 2.82 16.40
C ASP A 144 0.53 1.31 16.67
N GLY A 145 -0.44 0.74 15.95
CA GLY A 145 -0.84 -0.68 16.04
C GLY A 145 -1.72 -1.04 17.23
N LYS A 146 -2.08 -0.10 18.11
CA LYS A 146 -2.96 -0.36 19.28
C LYS A 146 -4.36 0.19 19.04
N PRO A 147 -5.43 -0.55 19.38
CA PRO A 147 -6.79 -0.06 19.25
C PRO A 147 -6.99 1.14 20.18
N MET A 148 -7.54 2.23 19.65
CA MET A 148 -7.86 3.45 20.40
C MET A 148 -9.35 3.54 20.71
N VAL A 149 -10.18 3.52 19.66
CA VAL A 149 -11.61 3.84 19.76
C VAL A 149 -12.38 3.24 18.58
N VAL A 150 -13.68 3.02 18.78
CA VAL A 150 -14.61 2.68 17.70
C VAL A 150 -15.49 3.90 17.42
N VAL A 151 -15.58 4.30 16.16
CA VAL A 151 -16.40 5.44 15.70
C VAL A 151 -17.45 4.98 14.70
N SER A 152 -18.63 5.58 14.73
CA SER A 152 -19.72 5.29 13.77
C SER A 152 -19.78 6.27 12.61
N GLN A 153 -19.04 7.38 12.70
CA GLN A 153 -18.94 8.40 11.66
C GLN A 153 -17.61 8.25 10.93
N SER A 154 -17.56 8.66 9.66
CA SER A 154 -16.35 8.65 8.84
C SER A 154 -15.42 9.85 9.13
N GLU A 155 -15.27 10.18 10.41
CA GLU A 155 -14.41 11.24 10.95
C GLU A 155 -13.78 10.75 12.27
N PHE A 156 -12.52 11.09 12.48
CA PHE A 156 -11.82 10.91 13.75
C PHE A 156 -10.94 12.12 14.09
N LYS A 157 -10.90 12.51 15.36
CA LYS A 157 -10.08 13.62 15.89
C LYS A 157 -9.25 13.14 17.08
N ASP A 158 -7.93 13.29 16.99
CA ASP A 158 -6.98 13.03 18.08
C ASP A 158 -6.37 14.35 18.57
N PHE A 159 -6.70 14.72 19.81
CA PHE A 159 -6.14 15.90 20.51
C PHE A 159 -4.99 15.53 21.46
N ASN A 160 -4.69 14.25 21.62
CA ASN A 160 -3.63 13.74 22.50
C ASN A 160 -2.36 13.42 21.70
N VAL A 161 -1.90 14.42 20.95
CA VAL A 161 -0.68 14.35 20.13
C VAL A 161 0.47 15.08 20.82
N SER A 162 1.70 14.79 20.39
CA SER A 162 2.91 15.37 20.99
C SER A 162 3.82 15.87 19.88
N PHE A 163 4.49 16.98 20.14
CA PHE A 163 5.38 17.64 19.18
C PHE A 163 6.47 16.69 18.66
N GLY A 164 6.75 16.76 17.35
CA GLY A 164 7.86 16.04 16.71
C GLY A 164 7.71 14.52 16.67
N ARG A 165 6.56 13.96 17.05
CA ARG A 165 6.28 12.53 16.99
C ARG A 165 5.51 12.15 15.72
N GLU A 166 5.96 11.09 15.06
CA GLU A 166 5.20 10.46 13.99
C GLU A 166 4.14 9.52 14.58
N TYR A 167 2.95 9.55 13.99
CA TYR A 167 1.82 8.71 14.35
C TYR A 167 1.31 7.96 13.14
N MET A 168 1.07 6.67 13.32
CA MET A 168 0.39 5.85 12.33
C MET A 168 -1.04 5.58 12.80
N TYR A 169 -2.01 5.86 11.93
CA TYR A 169 -3.40 5.51 12.15
C TYR A 169 -3.84 4.40 11.19
N ILE A 170 -4.58 3.45 11.74
CA ILE A 170 -5.29 2.41 10.98
C ILE A 170 -6.77 2.59 11.27
N ILE A 171 -7.59 2.66 10.23
CA ILE A 171 -9.04 2.73 10.35
C ILE A 171 -9.59 1.49 9.67
N GLU A 172 -10.14 0.59 10.46
CA GLU A 172 -10.65 -0.70 10.00
C GLU A 172 -12.19 -0.72 10.08
N GLY A 173 -12.84 -0.88 8.95
CA GLY A 173 -14.28 -1.10 8.83
C GLY A 173 -14.56 -2.53 8.39
N ILE A 174 -15.43 -3.24 9.09
CA ILE A 174 -15.83 -4.60 8.70
C ILE A 174 -17.20 -4.52 8.02
N GLU A 175 -17.24 -4.88 6.74
CA GLU A 175 -18.47 -5.04 5.97
C GLU A 175 -18.95 -6.50 6.10
N LYS A 176 -20.20 -6.67 6.56
CA LYS A 176 -20.85 -7.99 6.58
C LYS A 176 -21.57 -8.22 5.26
N VAL A 177 -21.02 -9.10 4.44
CA VAL A 177 -21.54 -9.45 3.12
C VAL A 177 -22.34 -10.74 3.21
N LYS A 178 -23.56 -10.75 2.69
CA LYS A 178 -24.33 -11.99 2.52
C LYS A 178 -23.98 -12.62 1.18
N LYS A 179 -23.42 -13.84 1.20
CA LYS A 179 -23.08 -14.59 -0.01
C LYS A 179 -24.05 -15.76 -0.18
N SER A 180 -24.61 -15.88 -1.38
CA SER A 180 -25.46 -17.02 -1.77
C SER A 180 -24.54 -18.18 -2.16
N ASP A 181 -24.51 -19.26 -1.37
CA ASP A 181 -23.78 -20.47 -1.71
C ASP A 181 -24.65 -21.35 -2.63
N LYS A 182 -24.41 -21.24 -3.94
CA LYS A 182 -25.25 -21.86 -5.00
C LYS A 182 -25.27 -23.39 -4.96
N GLU A 183 -24.30 -24.02 -4.30
CA GLU A 183 -24.23 -25.48 -4.16
C GLU A 183 -25.04 -26.03 -2.98
N LYS A 184 -25.37 -25.19 -1.99
CA LYS A 184 -26.00 -25.63 -0.71
C LYS A 184 -27.32 -24.96 -0.40
N ASP A 185 -27.80 -24.07 -1.27
CA ASP A 185 -29.03 -23.29 -1.09
C ASP A 185 -29.10 -22.59 0.28
N LYS A 186 -27.95 -22.08 0.74
CA LYS A 186 -27.78 -21.38 2.02
C LYS A 186 -27.14 -20.02 1.81
N VAL A 187 -27.60 -19.04 2.57
CA VAL A 187 -26.95 -17.73 2.68
C VAL A 187 -25.88 -17.84 3.77
N VAL A 188 -24.62 -17.62 3.40
CA VAL A 188 -23.48 -17.58 4.32
C VAL A 188 -23.09 -16.12 4.54
N GLU A 189 -22.82 -15.76 5.79
CA GLU A 189 -22.29 -14.43 6.15
C GLU A 189 -20.77 -14.46 5.94
N ASP A 190 -20.28 -13.60 5.06
CA ASP A 190 -18.87 -13.39 4.69
C ASP A 190 -18.45 -12.00 5.20
N GLU A 191 -17.20 -11.81 5.60
CA GLU A 191 -16.71 -10.52 6.11
C GLU A 191 -15.67 -9.95 5.16
N LYS A 192 -15.87 -8.70 4.75
CA LYS A 192 -14.91 -7.95 3.95
C LYS A 192 -14.32 -6.84 4.81
N ASN A 193 -13.02 -6.95 5.12
CA ASN A 193 -12.31 -5.90 5.84
C ASN A 193 -11.91 -4.78 4.88
N HIS A 194 -12.27 -3.57 5.25
CA HIS A 194 -11.82 -2.34 4.62
C HIS A 194 -10.83 -1.67 5.56
N VAL A 195 -9.61 -1.44 5.09
CA VAL A 195 -8.53 -0.89 5.90
C VAL A 195 -8.01 0.37 5.24
N ILE A 196 -8.06 1.48 5.97
CA ILE A 196 -7.46 2.76 5.58
C ILE A 196 -6.25 2.98 6.49
N LEU A 197 -5.10 3.25 5.88
CA LEU A 197 -3.83 3.42 6.56
C LEU A 197 -3.28 4.80 6.24
N ILE A 198 -2.96 5.57 7.28
CA ILE A 198 -2.48 6.94 7.10
C ILE A 198 -1.47 7.27 8.20
N SER A 199 -0.32 7.81 7.78
CA SER A 199 0.71 8.32 8.66
C SER A 199 0.68 9.84 8.71
N ALA A 200 0.83 10.43 9.90
CA ALA A 200 1.12 11.85 10.05
C ALA A 200 2.39 12.07 10.87
N LYS A 201 3.30 12.88 10.32
CA LYS A 201 4.48 13.35 11.03
C LYS A 201 4.18 14.69 11.68
N GLN A 202 4.05 14.73 13.01
CA GLN A 202 3.93 16.02 13.70
C GLN A 202 5.17 16.87 13.44
N VAL A 203 4.92 18.13 13.10
CA VAL A 203 5.99 19.11 12.88
C VAL A 203 6.21 19.87 14.17
N THR A 204 7.46 20.25 14.43
CA THR A 204 7.82 21.12 15.55
C THR A 204 7.04 22.44 15.48
N ASP A 205 6.63 22.95 16.64
CA ASP A 205 6.06 24.30 16.75
C ASP A 205 7.14 25.31 16.33
N LYS A 206 6.88 26.01 15.23
CA LYS A 206 7.76 27.02 14.62
C LYS A 206 7.07 28.39 14.56
N ARG A 207 6.08 28.65 15.42
CA ARG A 207 5.39 29.94 15.46
C ARG A 207 6.40 31.09 15.60
N ASN A 208 6.12 32.20 14.92
CA ASN A 208 6.98 33.38 14.85
C ASN A 208 8.33 33.18 14.14
N MET A 209 8.49 32.10 13.36
CA MET A 209 9.60 31.95 12.43
C MET A 209 9.37 32.82 11.20
N ARG A 210 10.42 33.44 10.66
CA ARG A 210 10.30 34.21 9.42
C ARG A 210 10.07 33.28 8.22
N PHE A 211 9.43 33.80 7.18
CA PHE A 211 9.17 33.07 5.93
C PHE A 211 10.41 32.35 5.35
N GLU A 212 11.55 33.03 5.26
CA GLU A 212 12.79 32.43 4.72
C GLU A 212 13.29 31.29 5.61
N GLU A 213 13.33 31.47 6.93
CA GLU A 213 13.75 30.46 7.90
C GLU A 213 12.83 29.24 7.87
N PHE A 214 11.51 29.48 7.76
CA PHE A 214 10.53 28.41 7.64
C PHE A 214 10.72 27.60 6.35
N SER A 215 10.94 28.29 5.23
CA SER A 215 11.18 27.66 3.93
C SER A 215 12.49 26.85 3.93
N GLN A 216 13.56 27.39 4.52
CA GLN A 216 14.82 26.67 4.69
C GLN A 216 14.69 25.44 5.59
N SER A 217 13.73 25.44 6.53
CA SER A 217 13.57 24.34 7.47
C SER A 217 13.13 23.02 6.83
N PHE A 218 12.68 23.04 5.57
CA PHE A 218 12.38 21.84 4.77
C PHE A 218 13.65 21.17 4.17
N SER A 219 14.78 21.89 4.09
CA SER A 219 16.02 21.41 3.44
C SER A 219 16.82 20.38 4.24
N THR A 220 16.37 20.01 5.45
CA THR A 220 17.02 19.03 6.33
C THR A 220 16.45 17.61 6.24
N LEU A 221 15.63 17.31 5.22
CA LEU A 221 15.00 16.00 5.09
C LEU A 221 16.07 14.90 4.89
N ALA A 222 16.12 13.98 5.84
CA ALA A 222 16.93 12.77 5.77
C ALA A 222 16.62 11.98 4.48
N VAL A 223 17.59 11.20 4.00
CA VAL A 223 17.36 10.24 2.90
C VAL A 223 16.17 9.36 3.28
N GLU A 224 15.11 9.51 2.50
CA GLU A 224 13.87 8.76 2.68
C GLU A 224 14.14 7.27 2.51
N PRO A 225 13.59 6.41 3.38
CA PRO A 225 13.93 5.01 3.35
C PRO A 225 13.58 4.32 2.02
N VAL A 226 14.25 3.22 1.72
CA VAL A 226 13.88 2.29 0.64
C VAL A 226 13.44 0.99 1.29
N THR A 227 12.23 0.54 0.96
CA THR A 227 11.74 -0.76 1.43
C THR A 227 11.90 -1.79 0.33
N SER A 228 12.61 -2.88 0.63
CA SER A 228 12.78 -4.02 -0.25
C SER A 228 11.94 -5.20 0.21
N TYR A 229 11.22 -5.79 -0.73
CA TYR A 229 10.47 -7.04 -0.59
C TYR A 229 11.08 -8.09 -1.49
N ARG A 230 11.27 -9.31 -0.97
CA ARG A 230 11.80 -10.45 -1.71
C ARG A 230 10.90 -11.66 -1.51
N ASN A 231 10.43 -12.24 -2.60
CA ASN A 231 9.73 -13.52 -2.62
C ASN A 231 10.55 -14.51 -3.45
N THR A 232 10.96 -15.63 -2.85
CA THR A 232 11.78 -16.64 -3.49
C THR A 232 11.13 -18.02 -3.36
N THR A 233 11.24 -18.82 -4.40
CA THR A 233 10.92 -20.25 -4.35
C THR A 233 12.19 -21.06 -4.53
N PHE A 234 12.30 -22.19 -3.85
CA PHE A 234 13.45 -23.09 -3.99
C PHE A 234 13.09 -24.54 -3.67
N ILE A 235 13.90 -25.47 -4.14
CA ILE A 235 13.81 -26.89 -3.83
C ILE A 235 14.96 -27.23 -2.89
N LYS A 236 14.66 -27.58 -1.64
CA LYS A 236 15.70 -27.86 -0.63
C LYS A 236 16.64 -29.01 -1.02
N PRO A 237 16.18 -30.18 -1.50
CA PRO A 237 17.06 -31.24 -1.96
C PRO A 237 17.88 -30.88 -3.20
N ALA A 238 19.03 -31.53 -3.40
CA ALA A 238 19.83 -31.35 -4.61
C ALA A 238 19.14 -31.89 -5.88
N LYS A 239 18.32 -32.93 -5.75
CA LYS A 239 17.53 -33.51 -6.84
C LYS A 239 16.21 -34.05 -6.29
N ILE A 240 15.17 -34.04 -7.12
CA ILE A 240 13.86 -34.60 -6.81
C ILE A 240 13.41 -35.53 -7.94
N SER A 241 12.66 -36.59 -7.60
CA SER A 241 11.96 -37.39 -8.60
C SER A 241 10.64 -36.72 -8.94
N ALA A 242 10.28 -36.71 -10.23
CA ALA A 242 8.98 -36.26 -10.71
C ALA A 242 8.13 -37.44 -11.20
N PRO A 243 6.80 -37.24 -11.37
CA PRO A 243 5.89 -38.27 -11.86
C PRO A 243 6.12 -38.70 -13.32
N ASP A 244 6.82 -37.90 -14.11
CA ASP A 244 7.13 -38.16 -15.53
C ASP A 244 8.26 -39.19 -15.74
N GLY A 245 8.74 -39.81 -14.67
CA GLY A 245 9.81 -40.81 -14.71
C GLY A 245 11.23 -40.23 -14.71
N TYR A 246 11.38 -38.91 -14.69
CA TYR A 246 12.68 -38.23 -14.63
C TYR A 246 12.98 -37.67 -13.24
N CYS A 247 14.23 -37.23 -13.08
CA CYS A 247 14.65 -36.43 -11.94
C CYS A 247 14.97 -35.00 -12.35
N TYR A 248 14.80 -34.07 -11.42
CA TYR A 248 15.06 -32.66 -11.63
C TYR A 248 15.99 -32.09 -10.57
N GLY A 249 16.91 -31.22 -10.99
CA GLY A 249 17.80 -30.52 -10.07
C GLY A 249 17.05 -29.57 -9.13
N GLY A 250 17.45 -29.54 -7.87
CA GLY A 250 17.01 -28.57 -6.88
C GLY A 250 18.14 -27.62 -6.48
N ASP A 251 17.95 -26.89 -5.39
CA ASP A 251 18.80 -25.77 -4.96
C ASP A 251 19.79 -26.13 -3.86
N ASN A 252 19.62 -27.32 -3.24
CA ASN A 252 20.49 -27.87 -2.20
C ASN A 252 20.78 -26.88 -1.05
N ARG A 253 19.72 -26.29 -0.50
CA ARG A 253 19.84 -25.25 0.53
C ARG A 253 18.65 -25.21 1.48
N ASP A 254 18.80 -24.43 2.54
CA ASP A 254 17.74 -24.03 3.45
C ASP A 254 17.24 -22.60 3.17
N PHE A 255 16.25 -22.17 3.96
CA PHE A 255 15.71 -20.82 3.92
C PHE A 255 16.80 -19.77 4.14
N SER A 256 16.88 -18.79 3.23
CA SER A 256 17.81 -17.68 3.35
C SER A 256 17.46 -16.56 2.37
N ALA A 257 17.31 -15.35 2.89
CA ALA A 257 17.08 -14.16 2.07
C ALA A 257 18.26 -13.84 1.12
N SER A 258 19.47 -14.29 1.45
CA SER A 258 20.70 -14.02 0.69
C SER A 258 21.19 -15.19 -0.15
N ALA A 259 20.43 -16.29 -0.22
CA ALA A 259 20.78 -17.43 -1.06
C ALA A 259 20.94 -17.04 -2.54
N SER A 260 21.97 -17.58 -3.19
CA SER A 260 22.25 -17.40 -4.62
C SER A 260 21.60 -18.46 -5.51
N THR A 261 21.19 -19.59 -4.96
CA THR A 261 20.45 -20.66 -5.66
C THR A 261 18.96 -20.58 -5.33
N TYR A 262 18.09 -20.73 -6.32
CA TYR A 262 16.63 -20.71 -6.18
C TYR A 262 15.97 -21.23 -7.45
N ARG A 263 14.65 -21.49 -7.42
CA ARG A 263 13.86 -21.74 -8.63
C ARG A 263 13.40 -20.43 -9.25
N THR A 264 12.74 -19.59 -8.47
CA THR A 264 12.28 -18.26 -8.90
C THR A 264 12.52 -17.21 -7.82
N ARG A 265 12.71 -15.96 -8.21
CA ARG A 265 12.83 -14.81 -7.30
C ARG A 265 12.14 -13.59 -7.87
N VAL A 266 11.37 -12.92 -7.02
CA VAL A 266 10.76 -11.60 -7.24
C VAL A 266 11.31 -10.65 -6.20
N ASP A 267 11.90 -9.56 -6.68
CA ASP A 267 12.36 -8.44 -5.85
C ASP A 267 11.56 -7.18 -6.21
N LEU A 268 11.03 -6.51 -5.19
CA LEU A 268 10.44 -5.18 -5.28
C LEU A 268 11.23 -4.24 -4.39
N SER A 269 11.55 -3.04 -4.88
CA SER A 269 12.12 -1.96 -4.09
C SER A 269 11.23 -0.74 -4.19
N ILE A 270 10.75 -0.22 -3.07
CA ILE A 270 9.87 0.94 -3.01
C ILE A 270 10.68 2.15 -2.61
N TYR A 271 10.66 3.18 -3.44
CA TYR A 271 11.32 4.46 -3.20
C TYR A 271 10.25 5.44 -2.72
N TRP A 272 10.09 5.53 -1.39
CA TRP A 272 9.03 6.33 -0.75
C TRP A 272 9.08 7.81 -1.14
N GLN A 273 10.28 8.34 -1.34
CA GLN A 273 10.50 9.73 -1.76
C GLN A 273 9.87 10.05 -3.11
N ASP A 274 10.07 9.16 -4.08
CA ASP A 274 9.73 9.40 -5.48
C ASP A 274 8.39 8.77 -5.85
N ARG A 275 7.79 7.97 -4.94
CA ARG A 275 6.59 7.16 -5.20
C ARG A 275 6.77 6.24 -6.41
N THR A 276 7.99 5.73 -6.55
CA THR A 276 8.37 4.79 -7.61
C THR A 276 8.75 3.44 -7.03
N TYR A 277 8.89 2.45 -7.91
CA TYR A 277 9.36 1.12 -7.52
C TYR A 277 10.30 0.54 -8.56
N GLY A 278 11.27 -0.23 -8.07
CA GLY A 278 12.03 -1.19 -8.85
C GLY A 278 11.35 -2.54 -8.78
N PHE A 279 11.28 -3.25 -9.91
CA PHE A 279 10.79 -4.61 -9.98
C PHE A 279 11.79 -5.46 -10.75
N SER A 280 12.18 -6.59 -10.17
CA SER A 280 13.10 -7.54 -10.78
C SER A 280 12.60 -8.96 -10.56
N LYS A 281 12.76 -9.79 -11.60
CA LYS A 281 12.24 -11.14 -11.64
C LYS A 281 13.25 -12.07 -12.27
N TYR A 282 13.41 -13.25 -11.68
CA TYR A 282 14.45 -14.20 -12.05
C TYR A 282 13.90 -15.63 -11.99
N THR A 283 14.37 -16.46 -12.92
CA THR A 283 14.16 -17.90 -12.92
C THR A 283 15.47 -18.61 -13.22
N SER A 284 15.73 -19.71 -12.53
CA SER A 284 16.91 -20.53 -12.75
C SER A 284 16.63 -21.67 -13.72
N ASP A 285 17.71 -22.22 -14.28
CA ASP A 285 17.61 -23.35 -15.18
C ASP A 285 16.99 -24.57 -14.49
N SER A 286 16.08 -25.21 -15.22
CA SER A 286 15.60 -26.54 -14.91
C SER A 286 16.51 -27.56 -15.59
N ILE A 287 17.09 -28.46 -14.79
CA ILE A 287 17.99 -29.49 -15.26
C ILE A 287 17.31 -30.84 -15.05
N ARG A 288 17.13 -31.60 -16.12
CA ARG A 288 16.55 -32.93 -16.11
C ARG A 288 17.65 -33.98 -16.09
N TYR A 289 17.52 -34.96 -15.20
CA TYR A 289 18.44 -36.08 -15.01
C TYR A 289 17.75 -37.42 -15.27
N ASN A 290 18.56 -38.43 -15.55
CA ASN A 290 18.09 -39.81 -15.59
C ASN A 290 17.66 -40.30 -14.19
N LYS A 291 16.80 -41.32 -14.19
CA LYS A 291 16.47 -42.11 -13.01
C LYS A 291 17.23 -43.44 -13.11
N ASN A 292 17.80 -43.89 -12.01
CA ASN A 292 18.49 -45.19 -11.94
C ASN A 292 17.47 -46.32 -11.79
N ASP A 293 17.87 -47.55 -12.08
CA ASP A 293 16.99 -48.74 -12.00
C ASP A 293 16.39 -48.96 -10.60
N ASN A 294 17.11 -48.55 -9.55
CA ASN A 294 16.64 -48.59 -8.16
C ASN A 294 15.68 -47.45 -7.79
N GLY A 295 15.25 -46.64 -8.76
CA GLY A 295 14.34 -45.51 -8.56
C GLY A 295 14.97 -44.23 -8.00
N THR A 296 16.28 -44.21 -7.73
CA THR A 296 17.00 -43.01 -7.27
C THR A 296 17.37 -42.07 -8.41
N CYS A 297 17.63 -40.80 -8.10
CA CYS A 297 18.09 -39.85 -9.11
C CYS A 297 19.54 -40.11 -9.52
N GLY A 298 19.76 -40.29 -10.82
CA GLY A 298 21.07 -40.44 -11.42
C GLY A 298 21.82 -39.10 -11.56
N SER A 299 23.01 -39.17 -12.14
CA SER A 299 23.90 -38.01 -12.34
C SER A 299 24.03 -37.56 -13.79
N THR A 300 23.42 -38.28 -14.74
CA THR A 300 23.47 -37.93 -16.15
C THR A 300 22.47 -36.82 -16.45
N GLU A 301 22.97 -35.62 -16.79
CA GLU A 301 22.14 -34.51 -17.28
C GLU A 301 21.62 -34.86 -18.68
N LEU A 302 20.30 -34.92 -18.81
CA LEU A 302 19.61 -35.24 -20.06
C LEU A 302 19.22 -33.98 -20.83
N ALA A 303 18.90 -32.89 -20.12
CA ALA A 303 18.54 -31.62 -20.72
C ALA A 303 18.59 -30.49 -19.69
N ARG A 304 18.79 -29.26 -20.20
CA ARG A 304 18.77 -28.02 -19.43
C ARG A 304 18.01 -26.96 -20.19
N LYS A 305 17.03 -26.34 -19.55
CA LYS A 305 16.21 -25.29 -20.14
C LYS A 305 15.80 -24.26 -19.09
N ASN A 306 15.63 -23.01 -19.51
CA ASN A 306 15.11 -21.94 -18.68
C ASN A 306 13.64 -21.68 -19.04
N ALA A 307 12.78 -21.53 -18.04
CA ALA A 307 11.36 -21.25 -18.24
C ALA A 307 11.07 -19.80 -18.68
N GLY A 308 12.06 -18.91 -18.51
CA GLY A 308 11.87 -17.47 -18.64
C GLY A 308 11.06 -16.89 -17.49
N THR A 309 10.65 -15.63 -17.64
CA THR A 309 9.99 -14.84 -16.58
C THR A 309 8.66 -14.23 -17.04
N SER A 310 8.09 -14.74 -18.14
CA SER A 310 6.89 -14.16 -18.77
C SER A 310 5.66 -14.25 -17.87
N GLY A 311 5.50 -15.34 -17.13
CA GLY A 311 4.40 -15.54 -16.19
C GLY A 311 4.56 -14.88 -14.83
N ILE A 312 5.54 -13.98 -14.64
CA ILE A 312 5.75 -13.25 -13.39
C ILE A 312 5.41 -11.77 -13.60
N THR A 313 4.44 -11.25 -12.84
CA THR A 313 4.01 -9.86 -12.90
C THR A 313 3.89 -9.24 -11.51
N ALA A 314 4.11 -7.92 -11.46
CA ALA A 314 3.79 -7.06 -10.34
C ALA A 314 3.00 -5.88 -10.90
N VAL A 315 1.75 -5.75 -10.49
CA VAL A 315 0.90 -4.59 -10.83
C VAL A 315 0.94 -3.66 -9.63
N LYS A 316 1.47 -2.44 -9.83
CA LYS A 316 1.33 -1.35 -8.85
C LYS A 316 -0.10 -0.86 -8.89
N GLU A 317 -0.83 -0.99 -7.78
CA GLU A 317 -2.12 -0.34 -7.62
C GLU A 317 -1.89 1.15 -7.27
N TRP A 318 -1.06 1.43 -6.26
CA TRP A 318 -0.67 2.79 -5.87
C TRP A 318 0.57 2.78 -4.93
N ILE A 319 1.27 3.91 -4.85
CA ILE A 319 2.35 4.15 -3.87
C ILE A 319 2.20 5.55 -3.29
N THR A 320 2.07 5.67 -1.97
CA THR A 320 2.09 6.94 -1.24
C THR A 320 3.48 7.19 -0.65
N SER A 321 3.64 8.28 0.10
CA SER A 321 4.87 8.55 0.86
C SER A 321 5.11 7.58 2.03
N SER A 322 4.14 6.73 2.36
CA SER A 322 4.21 5.82 3.51
C SER A 322 3.66 4.43 3.29
N GLU A 323 3.08 4.14 2.12
CA GLU A 323 2.40 2.87 1.86
C GLU A 323 2.36 2.51 0.37
N ALA A 324 2.43 1.23 0.02
CA ALA A 324 2.42 0.77 -1.35
C ALA A 324 1.59 -0.50 -1.50
N GLN A 325 0.74 -0.53 -2.52
CA GLN A 325 -0.12 -1.66 -2.83
C GLN A 325 0.25 -2.30 -4.16
N PHE A 326 0.47 -3.61 -4.14
CA PHE A 326 0.79 -4.38 -5.34
C PHE A 326 -0.05 -5.65 -5.45
N GLN A 327 -0.35 -6.05 -6.69
CA GLN A 327 -0.78 -7.41 -7.01
C GLN A 327 0.39 -8.15 -7.67
N ILE A 328 0.86 -9.21 -7.02
CA ILE A 328 1.84 -10.13 -7.59
C ILE A 328 1.11 -11.33 -8.16
N SER A 329 1.41 -11.69 -9.39
CA SER A 329 1.01 -12.95 -10.00
C SER A 329 2.25 -13.68 -10.52
N HIS A 330 2.30 -14.98 -10.29
CA HIS A 330 3.37 -15.84 -10.73
C HIS A 330 2.79 -17.14 -11.21
N SER A 331 3.15 -17.53 -12.43
CA SER A 331 2.87 -18.82 -13.03
C SER A 331 4.04 -19.19 -13.92
N VAL A 332 4.98 -19.99 -13.39
CA VAL A 332 6.19 -20.38 -14.14
C VAL A 332 6.23 -21.90 -14.23
N GLY A 333 6.11 -22.40 -15.46
CA GLY A 333 6.11 -23.82 -15.75
C GLY A 333 7.48 -24.45 -15.84
N LEU A 334 7.49 -25.77 -15.74
CA LEU A 334 8.63 -26.58 -16.11
C LEU A 334 8.85 -26.53 -17.64
N PRO A 335 10.03 -26.15 -18.15
CA PRO A 335 10.27 -25.94 -19.59
C PRO A 335 10.50 -27.25 -20.38
N PHE A 336 9.91 -28.37 -19.94
CA PHE A 336 9.97 -29.68 -20.58
C PHE A 336 8.55 -30.14 -20.91
N LEU A 337 8.35 -30.73 -22.09
CA LEU A 337 7.03 -31.22 -22.51
C LEU A 337 6.53 -32.29 -21.54
N MET A 338 5.33 -32.07 -21.01
CA MET A 338 4.57 -33.01 -20.18
C MET A 338 3.10 -32.92 -20.58
N ASP A 339 2.35 -34.02 -20.43
CA ASP A 339 0.91 -34.06 -20.73
C ASP A 339 0.11 -33.10 -19.83
N VAL A 340 0.57 -32.90 -18.59
CA VAL A 340 0.11 -31.85 -17.67
C VAL A 340 1.33 -31.14 -17.13
N LEU A 341 1.48 -29.85 -17.45
CA LEU A 341 2.63 -29.06 -17.02
C LEU A 341 2.39 -28.53 -15.59
N PRO A 342 3.26 -28.90 -14.62
CA PRO A 342 3.24 -28.26 -13.32
C PRO A 342 3.84 -26.86 -13.44
N ASN A 343 3.11 -25.86 -12.96
CA ASN A 343 3.65 -24.53 -12.75
C ASN A 343 3.93 -24.35 -11.26
N ILE A 344 4.84 -23.44 -10.94
CA ILE A 344 4.86 -22.83 -9.62
C ILE A 344 3.92 -21.63 -9.71
N ASP A 345 2.79 -21.72 -9.02
CA ASP A 345 1.75 -20.72 -9.00
C ASP A 345 1.68 -20.01 -7.64
N TYR A 346 1.61 -18.68 -7.67
CA TYR A 346 1.20 -17.88 -6.52
C TYR A 346 0.61 -16.55 -6.95
N SER A 347 -0.34 -16.07 -6.16
CA SER A 347 -0.95 -14.75 -6.33
C SER A 347 -1.12 -14.10 -4.97
N TYR A 348 -0.58 -12.88 -4.83
CA TYR A 348 -0.57 -12.13 -3.58
C TYR A 348 -1.01 -10.68 -3.80
N SER A 349 -1.91 -10.22 -2.94
CA SER A 349 -2.17 -8.82 -2.67
C SER A 349 -1.22 -8.38 -1.56
N LEU A 350 -0.31 -7.47 -1.88
CA LEU A 350 0.71 -6.94 -0.97
C LEU A 350 0.36 -5.50 -0.58
N ASN A 351 0.33 -5.25 0.71
CA ASN A 351 0.31 -3.91 1.28
C ASN A 351 1.58 -3.73 2.10
N ILE A 352 2.45 -2.81 1.67
CA ILE A 352 3.75 -2.59 2.29
C ILE A 352 3.74 -1.17 2.87
N GLN A 353 3.96 -1.02 4.17
CA GLN A 353 4.07 0.28 4.81
C GLN A 353 5.53 0.65 5.07
N LYS A 354 5.88 1.91 4.90
CA LYS A 354 7.19 2.49 5.22
C LYS A 354 7.59 2.31 6.68
N SER A 355 6.61 2.26 7.58
CA SER A 355 6.78 2.04 9.02
C SER A 355 7.43 0.71 9.40
N GLY A 356 7.45 -0.26 8.48
CA GLY A 356 7.95 -1.61 8.71
C GLY A 356 6.88 -2.69 8.58
N VAL A 357 5.59 -2.32 8.61
CA VAL A 357 4.49 -3.30 8.55
C VAL A 357 4.27 -3.79 7.12
N THR A 358 3.97 -5.07 6.96
CA THR A 358 3.58 -5.66 5.67
C THR A 358 2.44 -6.63 5.82
N TYR A 359 1.40 -6.41 5.02
CA TYR A 359 0.29 -7.34 4.85
C TYR A 359 0.42 -8.11 3.55
N ILE A 360 0.19 -9.41 3.63
CA ILE A 360 0.20 -10.31 2.48
C ILE A 360 -1.07 -11.15 2.55
N ASN A 361 -1.91 -11.06 1.54
CA ASN A 361 -3.08 -11.93 1.39
C ASN A 361 -3.05 -12.62 0.04
N GLY A 362 -3.33 -13.92 0.00
CA GLY A 362 -3.41 -14.64 -1.27
C GLY A 362 -3.19 -16.13 -1.12
N SER A 363 -2.60 -16.75 -2.14
CA SER A 363 -2.32 -18.18 -2.12
C SER A 363 -1.15 -18.58 -2.99
N HIS A 364 -0.57 -19.75 -2.70
CA HIS A 364 0.47 -20.38 -3.49
C HIS A 364 0.32 -21.89 -3.51
N ASP A 365 0.95 -22.55 -4.48
CA ASP A 365 1.07 -24.02 -4.51
C ASP A 365 1.72 -24.55 -3.24
N GLN A 366 1.37 -25.77 -2.85
CA GLN A 366 1.98 -26.39 -1.68
C GLN A 366 3.31 -27.10 -1.98
N TYR A 367 3.97 -26.71 -3.05
CA TYR A 367 5.33 -27.07 -3.41
C TYR A 367 5.86 -26.01 -4.39
N PRO A 368 7.16 -25.64 -4.39
CA PRO A 368 8.23 -26.14 -3.54
C PRO A 368 8.28 -25.35 -2.22
N TRP A 369 9.47 -25.00 -1.72
CA TRP A 369 9.61 -24.12 -0.56
C TRP A 369 9.39 -22.67 -1.00
N HIS A 370 8.56 -21.94 -0.24
CA HIS A 370 8.32 -20.51 -0.47
C HIS A 370 8.90 -19.71 0.70
N GLU A 371 9.52 -18.57 0.40
CA GLU A 371 10.07 -17.68 1.41
C GLU A 371 9.90 -16.22 1.01
N ILE A 372 9.46 -15.40 1.96
CA ILE A 372 9.18 -14.00 1.77
C ILE A 372 9.86 -13.18 2.86
N TYR A 373 10.59 -12.15 2.44
CA TYR A 373 11.38 -11.30 3.31
C TYR A 373 11.15 -9.81 3.02
N ARG A 374 11.44 -9.01 4.03
CA ARG A 374 11.50 -7.55 3.95
C ARG A 374 12.85 -7.03 4.44
N SER A 375 13.39 -6.01 3.80
CA SER A 375 14.49 -5.21 4.33
C SER A 375 14.15 -3.73 4.16
N ASP A 376 14.61 -2.90 5.09
CA ASP A 376 14.47 -1.45 5.02
C ASP A 376 15.87 -0.83 5.02
N ASN A 377 16.11 0.12 4.11
CA ASN A 377 17.39 0.83 3.95
C ASN A 377 18.60 -0.06 3.72
N GLY A 378 18.42 -1.16 3.00
CA GLY A 378 19.49 -2.15 2.79
C GLY A 378 19.95 -2.81 4.10
N GLY A 379 19.15 -2.72 5.16
CA GLY A 379 19.39 -3.36 6.44
C GLY A 379 19.17 -4.87 6.41
N THR A 380 19.11 -5.47 7.60
CA THR A 380 18.93 -6.92 7.75
C THR A 380 17.56 -7.37 7.25
N TRP A 381 17.52 -8.47 6.52
CA TRP A 381 16.27 -9.09 6.07
C TRP A 381 15.49 -9.68 7.24
N LYS A 382 14.21 -9.31 7.35
CA LYS A 382 13.22 -9.86 8.26
C LYS A 382 12.33 -10.86 7.53
N THR A 383 12.06 -11.99 8.19
CA THR A 383 11.21 -13.06 7.63
C THR A 383 9.73 -12.72 7.78
N LEU A 384 9.06 -12.49 6.66
CA LEU A 384 7.61 -12.32 6.61
C LEU A 384 6.90 -13.68 6.60
N TYR A 385 7.30 -14.57 5.70
CA TYR A 385 6.65 -15.87 5.52
C TYR A 385 7.63 -16.94 5.06
N GLN A 386 7.43 -18.17 5.51
CA GLN A 386 8.14 -19.36 5.04
C GLN A 386 7.17 -20.53 4.97
N PHE A 387 7.22 -21.29 3.90
CA PHE A 387 6.47 -22.54 3.72
C PHE A 387 7.43 -23.70 3.47
N ASN A 388 7.29 -24.75 4.28
CA ASN A 388 8.07 -25.98 4.18
C ASN A 388 7.14 -27.14 3.78
N PRO A 389 7.20 -27.65 2.52
CA PRO A 389 6.36 -28.76 2.08
C PRO A 389 6.56 -30.04 2.90
N ASP A 390 7.78 -30.34 3.35
CA ASP A 390 8.04 -31.54 4.17
C ASP A 390 7.27 -31.49 5.50
N ALA A 391 7.27 -30.32 6.15
CA ALA A 391 6.54 -30.10 7.39
C ALA A 391 5.02 -30.09 7.19
N ALA A 392 4.56 -29.70 5.99
CA ALA A 392 3.16 -29.71 5.60
C ALA A 392 2.67 -31.09 5.12
N GLY A 393 3.58 -32.07 4.95
CA GLY A 393 3.25 -33.37 4.37
C GLY A 393 2.91 -33.32 2.87
N THR A 394 3.36 -32.28 2.17
CA THR A 394 3.12 -32.08 0.74
C THR A 394 4.36 -32.46 -0.09
N ASN A 395 4.19 -32.60 -1.39
CA ASN A 395 5.23 -33.08 -2.31
C ASN A 395 5.05 -32.49 -3.71
N VAL A 396 5.88 -32.92 -4.66
CA VAL A 396 5.89 -32.42 -6.05
C VAL A 396 4.53 -32.47 -6.76
N ASN A 397 3.62 -33.38 -6.35
CA ASN A 397 2.28 -33.46 -6.93
C ASN A 397 1.44 -32.19 -6.65
N TYR A 398 1.77 -31.43 -5.61
CA TYR A 398 1.07 -30.20 -5.26
C TYR A 398 1.41 -28.98 -6.16
N LEU A 399 2.20 -29.20 -7.22
CA LEU A 399 2.35 -28.25 -8.34
C LEU A 399 1.30 -28.46 -9.45
N PHE A 400 0.54 -29.55 -9.39
CA PHE A 400 -0.42 -29.87 -10.43
C PHE A 400 -1.77 -29.21 -10.14
N PRO A 401 -2.49 -28.67 -11.15
CA PRO A 401 -3.70 -27.86 -10.95
C PRO A 401 -4.85 -28.52 -10.16
N LEU A 402 -4.83 -29.85 -10.02
CA LEU A 402 -5.84 -30.60 -9.27
C LEU A 402 -5.65 -30.50 -7.75
N TYR A 403 -4.48 -30.06 -7.28
CA TYR A 403 -4.16 -29.96 -5.86
C TYR A 403 -4.51 -28.57 -5.32
N PRO A 404 -4.97 -28.46 -4.06
CA PRO A 404 -5.37 -27.19 -3.50
C PRO A 404 -4.17 -26.30 -3.15
N ASN A 405 -4.33 -25.00 -3.37
CA ASN A 405 -3.36 -23.99 -2.95
C ASN A 405 -3.40 -23.78 -1.43
N LYS A 406 -2.26 -23.37 -0.87
CA LYS A 406 -2.16 -22.83 0.49
C LYS A 406 -2.60 -21.38 0.48
N LYS A 407 -3.66 -21.05 1.21
CA LYS A 407 -4.02 -19.66 1.51
C LYS A 407 -3.08 -19.07 2.56
N ILE A 408 -2.70 -17.82 2.39
CA ILE A 408 -1.89 -17.07 3.35
C ILE A 408 -2.53 -15.72 3.66
N ALA A 409 -2.49 -15.34 4.92
CA ALA A 409 -2.83 -14.02 5.44
C ALA A 409 -1.76 -13.68 6.50
N VAL A 410 -0.86 -12.77 6.18
CA VAL A 410 0.26 -12.37 7.03
C VAL A 410 0.13 -10.89 7.35
N SER A 411 0.38 -10.53 8.61
CA SER A 411 0.57 -9.15 9.08
C SER A 411 1.80 -9.17 9.99
N LYS A 412 2.89 -8.51 9.57
CA LYS A 412 4.18 -8.54 10.26
C LYS A 412 4.94 -7.23 10.17
#